data_AF-A0ABD7BPN7-F1
#
_entry.id   AF-A0ABD7BPN7-F1
#
_cell.length_a   1.000
_cell.length_b   1.000
_cell.length_c   1.000
_cell.angle_alpha   90.00
_cell.angle_beta   90.00
_cell.angle_gamma   90.00
#
_symmetry.space_group_name_H-M   'P 1'
#
loop_
_entity.id
_entity.type
_entity.pdbx_description
1 polymer ?
#
loop_
_entity_poly.entity_id
_entity_poly.type
_entity_poly.pdbx_seq_one_letter_code
_entity_poly.pdbx_strand_id
1 'polypeptide(L)'
;MKLHILSDLHCEFADFVPPVVDCDVVVLAGDIHVKSRGAMWASLTFSTPVIYAMGNHEHYSGNIDRTHSKLLDAAEAHVHVLENQVLEHRDVQFLCATGWTSLAATGDPVAASWCARNSLNDFRAIRVGEQYRRLRPDDLIARNRETKEWLEGQLSLPFNGKRVVVTHYPPLMKFVSDQGADPHLRAAYGNNWDGLMDFKIDLWIFGHTHEAVDEVVNGVRFVSNPRGYPTEETGFRPDLVVSV
;
A
#
# COMPACT_ATOMS: atom_id res chain seq x y z
N MET A 1 -5.64 16.56 11.68
CA MET A 1 -6.71 15.66 11.21
C MET A 1 -6.58 14.29 11.87
N LYS A 2 -7.67 13.62 12.24
CA LYS A 2 -7.66 12.25 12.81
C LYS A 2 -7.87 11.19 11.73
N LEU A 3 -6.95 10.24 11.62
CA LEU A 3 -6.95 9.18 10.61
C LEU A 3 -7.13 7.82 11.27
N HIS A 4 -8.15 7.04 10.89
CA HIS A 4 -8.28 5.63 11.27
C HIS A 4 -7.54 4.76 10.26
N ILE A 5 -6.46 4.11 10.69
CA ILE A 5 -5.54 3.40 9.79
C ILE A 5 -5.80 1.90 9.83
N LEU A 6 -6.03 1.30 8.66
CA LEU A 6 -6.22 -0.13 8.48
C LEU A 6 -5.46 -0.60 7.23
N SER A 7 -4.83 -1.77 7.30
CA SER A 7 -4.23 -2.42 6.13
C SER A 7 -4.26 -3.93 6.30
N ASP A 8 -4.04 -4.67 5.20
CA ASP A 8 -3.85 -6.12 5.22
C ASP A 8 -4.98 -6.85 5.96
N LEU A 9 -6.22 -6.38 5.77
CA LEU A 9 -7.40 -6.91 6.44
C LEU A 9 -7.73 -8.32 5.95
N HIS A 10 -7.37 -8.59 4.69
CA HIS A 10 -7.61 -9.83 3.97
C HIS A 10 -9.01 -10.42 4.23
N CYS A 11 -10.04 -9.64 3.94
CA CYS A 11 -11.42 -10.06 4.12
C CYS A 11 -11.77 -11.32 3.29
N GLU A 12 -10.95 -11.72 2.30
CA GLU A 12 -11.09 -13.01 1.62
C GLU A 12 -10.81 -14.25 2.50
N PHE A 13 -10.08 -14.10 3.61
CA PHE A 13 -9.77 -15.20 4.53
C PHE A 13 -10.60 -15.17 5.81
N ALA A 14 -10.90 -13.98 6.32
CA ALA A 14 -11.76 -13.81 7.49
C ALA A 14 -12.45 -12.45 7.48
N ASP A 15 -13.75 -12.42 7.73
CA ASP A 15 -14.50 -11.18 7.85
C ASP A 15 -13.87 -10.25 8.92
N PHE A 16 -14.01 -8.95 8.70
CA PHE A 16 -13.60 -7.91 9.64
C PHE A 16 -14.72 -6.90 9.82
N VAL A 17 -15.04 -6.61 11.07
CA VAL A 17 -15.97 -5.55 11.45
C VAL A 17 -15.16 -4.51 12.23
N PRO A 18 -14.87 -3.33 11.65
CA PRO A 18 -14.10 -2.32 12.34
C PRO A 18 -14.91 -1.76 13.53
N PRO A 19 -14.24 -1.41 14.64
CA PRO A 19 -14.89 -0.68 15.72
C PRO A 19 -15.27 0.72 15.24
N VAL A 20 -16.32 1.27 15.85
CA VAL A 20 -16.66 2.69 15.66
C VAL A 20 -15.64 3.54 16.41
N VAL A 21 -14.91 4.38 15.68
CA VAL A 21 -13.93 5.32 16.24
C VAL A 21 -14.20 6.74 15.74
N ASP A 22 -13.84 7.73 16.56
CA ASP A 22 -13.91 9.14 16.19
C ASP A 22 -12.72 9.52 15.29
N CYS A 23 -12.95 9.56 13.98
CA CYS A 23 -11.96 9.93 12.97
C CYS A 23 -12.56 10.86 11.89
N ASP A 24 -11.70 11.66 11.26
CA ASP A 24 -12.08 12.51 10.13
C ASP A 24 -12.05 11.74 8.79
N VAL A 25 -11.11 10.80 8.65
CA VAL A 25 -10.84 10.02 7.43
C VAL A 25 -10.40 8.60 7.82
N VAL A 26 -10.87 7.61 7.07
CA VAL A 26 -10.34 6.23 7.14
C VAL A 26 -9.28 6.06 6.05
N VAL A 27 -8.13 5.50 6.39
CA VAL A 27 -7.06 5.17 5.43
C VAL A 27 -6.94 3.66 5.34
N LEU A 28 -7.17 3.12 4.14
CA LEU A 28 -7.01 1.72 3.77
C LEU A 28 -5.72 1.57 2.96
N ALA A 29 -4.65 1.04 3.56
CA ALA A 29 -3.32 0.94 2.95
C ALA A 29 -3.05 -0.44 2.31
N GLY A 30 -3.99 -0.88 1.47
CA GLY A 30 -3.89 -2.08 0.65
C GLY A 30 -4.29 -3.39 1.34
N ASP A 31 -4.47 -4.42 0.51
CA ASP A 31 -4.82 -5.80 0.91
C ASP A 31 -6.07 -5.88 1.79
N ILE A 32 -7.10 -5.12 1.40
CA ILE A 32 -8.39 -5.12 2.10
C ILE A 32 -9.21 -6.32 1.67
N HIS A 33 -9.32 -6.51 0.35
CA HIS A 33 -9.98 -7.67 -0.23
C HIS A 33 -9.58 -7.82 -1.71
N VAL A 34 -9.53 -9.06 -2.22
CA VAL A 34 -9.37 -9.31 -3.66
C VAL A 34 -10.37 -8.58 -4.58
N LYS A 35 -9.86 -8.10 -5.73
CA LYS A 35 -10.62 -7.44 -6.82
C LYS A 35 -11.40 -6.22 -6.31
N SER A 36 -12.59 -5.97 -6.85
CA SER A 36 -13.44 -4.84 -6.48
C SER A 36 -14.14 -5.00 -5.12
N ARG A 37 -13.97 -6.14 -4.45
CA ARG A 37 -14.67 -6.42 -3.18
C ARG A 37 -14.22 -5.50 -2.05
N GLY A 38 -12.97 -5.03 -2.08
CA GLY A 38 -12.47 -4.10 -1.07
C GLY A 38 -13.19 -2.76 -1.12
N ALA A 39 -13.40 -2.20 -2.32
CA ALA A 39 -14.18 -0.97 -2.51
C ALA A 39 -15.65 -1.15 -2.10
N MET A 40 -16.28 -2.27 -2.45
CA MET A 40 -17.64 -2.58 -2.00
C MET A 40 -17.74 -2.68 -0.48
N TRP A 41 -16.80 -3.40 0.14
CA TRP A 41 -16.73 -3.54 1.59
C TRP A 41 -16.54 -2.18 2.26
N ALA A 42 -15.61 -1.35 1.80
CA ALA A 42 -15.37 -0.01 2.34
C ALA A 42 -16.61 0.88 2.23
N SER A 43 -17.30 0.81 1.09
CA SER A 43 -18.52 1.59 0.82
C SER A 43 -19.67 1.24 1.76
N LEU A 44 -19.82 -0.04 2.12
CA LEU A 44 -20.84 -0.52 3.05
C LEU A 44 -20.46 -0.32 4.52
N THR A 45 -19.16 -0.34 4.82
CA THR A 45 -18.63 -0.37 6.19
C THR A 45 -18.49 1.02 6.79
N PHE A 46 -18.13 2.01 5.97
CA PHE A 46 -17.84 3.36 6.44
C PHE A 46 -18.79 4.38 5.83
N SER A 47 -19.20 5.36 6.65
CA SER A 47 -19.85 6.59 6.18
C SER A 47 -18.89 7.79 6.13
N THR A 48 -17.72 7.66 6.75
CA THR A 48 -16.64 8.66 6.77
C THR A 48 -15.86 8.57 5.45
N PRO A 49 -15.29 9.68 4.93
CA PRO A 49 -14.43 9.63 3.75
C PRO A 49 -13.31 8.59 3.89
N VAL A 50 -13.10 7.80 2.83
CA VAL A 50 -12.11 6.72 2.79
C VAL A 50 -11.07 7.02 1.73
N ILE A 51 -9.80 6.93 2.12
CA ILE A 51 -8.65 6.95 1.21
C ILE A 51 -8.16 5.53 1.07
N TYR A 52 -8.15 5.03 -0.17
CA TYR A 52 -7.87 3.63 -0.46
C TYR A 52 -6.68 3.53 -1.43
N ALA A 53 -5.55 3.05 -0.93
CA ALA A 53 -4.46 2.53 -1.76
C ALA A 53 -4.64 1.02 -1.97
N MET A 54 -4.41 0.52 -3.18
CA MET A 54 -4.45 -0.92 -3.45
C MET A 54 -3.19 -1.59 -2.89
N GLY A 55 -3.33 -2.86 -2.51
CA GLY A 55 -2.21 -3.78 -2.32
C GLY A 55 -2.14 -4.80 -3.45
N ASN A 56 -1.31 -5.83 -3.28
CA ASN A 56 -1.16 -6.86 -4.30
C ASN A 56 -2.39 -7.78 -4.39
N HIS A 57 -3.12 -7.99 -3.30
CA HIS A 57 -4.29 -8.87 -3.25
C HIS A 57 -5.48 -8.34 -4.03
N GLU A 58 -5.68 -7.02 -4.14
CA GLU A 58 -6.71 -6.44 -5.02
C GLU A 58 -6.56 -6.97 -6.47
N HIS A 59 -5.35 -7.27 -6.90
CA HIS A 59 -5.06 -7.77 -8.25
C HIS A 59 -5.19 -9.30 -8.41
N TYR A 60 -5.37 -10.05 -7.32
CA TYR A 60 -5.38 -11.51 -7.36
C TYR A 60 -6.55 -12.08 -8.18
N SER A 61 -6.22 -13.04 -9.05
CA SER A 61 -7.15 -13.59 -10.07
C SER A 61 -7.75 -12.50 -10.97
N GLY A 62 -7.05 -11.38 -11.11
CA GLY A 62 -7.43 -10.20 -11.85
C GLY A 62 -6.38 -9.80 -12.90
N ASN A 63 -6.50 -8.57 -13.38
CA ASN A 63 -5.56 -7.97 -14.32
C ASN A 63 -5.10 -6.62 -13.76
N ILE A 64 -3.80 -6.46 -13.55
CA ILE A 64 -3.21 -5.29 -12.88
C ILE A 64 -3.57 -3.98 -13.58
N ASP A 65 -3.67 -3.98 -14.92
CA ASP A 65 -3.98 -2.78 -15.71
C ASP A 65 -5.47 -2.38 -15.65
N ARG A 66 -6.34 -3.26 -15.13
CA ARG A 66 -7.79 -3.06 -15.11
C ARG A 66 -8.38 -3.01 -13.71
N THR A 67 -7.59 -3.36 -12.70
CA THR A 67 -8.10 -3.54 -11.32
C THR A 67 -8.56 -2.21 -10.73
N HIS A 68 -7.78 -1.14 -10.93
CA HIS A 68 -8.13 0.20 -10.45
C HIS A 68 -9.47 0.69 -10.98
N SER A 69 -9.69 0.64 -12.30
CA SER A 69 -10.99 1.01 -12.91
C SER A 69 -12.15 0.19 -12.35
N LYS A 70 -11.96 -1.11 -12.11
CA LYS A 70 -13.02 -1.96 -11.53
C LYS A 70 -13.31 -1.66 -10.06
N LEU A 71 -12.32 -1.23 -9.30
CA LEU A 71 -12.50 -0.76 -7.93
C LEU A 71 -13.26 0.57 -7.92
N LEU A 72 -12.91 1.51 -8.81
CA LEU A 72 -13.62 2.77 -8.98
C LEU A 72 -15.10 2.56 -9.33
N ASP A 73 -15.40 1.65 -10.27
CA ASP A 73 -16.78 1.32 -10.67
C ASP A 73 -17.62 0.74 -9.52
N ALA A 74 -16.97 0.16 -8.51
CA ALA A 74 -17.62 -0.48 -7.37
C ALA A 74 -17.61 0.37 -6.09
N ALA A 75 -16.93 1.52 -6.11
CA ALA A 75 -16.79 2.43 -4.98
C ALA A 75 -17.95 3.43 -4.95
N GLU A 76 -18.48 3.69 -3.76
CA GLU A 76 -19.35 4.84 -3.52
C GLU A 76 -18.55 6.15 -3.51
N ALA A 77 -19.24 7.29 -3.63
CA ALA A 77 -18.59 8.60 -3.83
C ALA A 77 -17.63 9.03 -2.71
N HIS A 78 -17.78 8.51 -1.49
CA HIS A 78 -16.91 8.78 -0.35
C HIS A 78 -15.70 7.84 -0.25
N VAL A 79 -15.57 6.86 -1.15
CA VAL A 79 -14.44 5.93 -1.20
C VAL A 79 -13.53 6.29 -2.37
N HIS A 80 -12.38 6.89 -2.04
CA HIS A 80 -11.40 7.37 -3.01
C HIS A 80 -10.32 6.32 -3.23
N VAL A 81 -10.46 5.51 -4.29
CA VAL A 81 -9.44 4.53 -4.70
C VAL A 81 -8.40 5.22 -5.59
N LEU A 82 -7.16 5.30 -5.12
CA LEU A 82 -6.11 6.14 -5.70
C LEU A 82 -4.87 5.33 -6.08
N GLU A 83 -4.32 5.60 -7.26
CA GLU A 83 -3.06 5.00 -7.73
C GLU A 83 -2.24 6.04 -8.50
N ASN A 84 -1.07 6.41 -7.96
CA ASN A 84 -0.28 7.55 -8.41
C ASN A 84 -1.13 8.84 -8.54
N GLN A 85 -1.97 9.07 -7.54
CA GLN A 85 -2.90 10.20 -7.50
C GLN A 85 -2.81 10.95 -6.18
N VAL A 86 -3.14 12.24 -6.26
CA VAL A 86 -3.20 13.14 -5.11
C VAL A 86 -4.67 13.40 -4.78
N LEU A 87 -4.99 13.36 -3.49
CA LEU A 87 -6.26 13.85 -2.96
C LEU A 87 -5.98 14.89 -1.87
N GLU A 88 -6.54 16.07 -2.02
CA GLU A 88 -6.52 17.09 -0.97
C GLU A 88 -7.81 17.02 -0.16
N HIS A 89 -7.68 16.92 1.16
CA HIS A 89 -8.79 16.99 2.09
C HIS A 89 -8.42 17.97 3.20
N ARG A 90 -9.17 19.08 3.30
CA ARG A 90 -8.85 20.20 4.20
C ARG A 90 -7.41 20.71 3.97
N ASP A 91 -6.57 20.74 5.00
CA ASP A 91 -5.18 21.17 4.98
C ASP A 91 -4.16 20.04 4.79
N VAL A 92 -4.64 18.84 4.40
CA VAL A 92 -3.83 17.64 4.21
C VAL A 92 -3.84 17.21 2.74
N GLN A 93 -2.66 16.95 2.19
CA GLN A 93 -2.46 16.37 0.86
C GLN A 93 -2.06 14.91 1.00
N PHE A 94 -2.87 14.02 0.43
CA PHE A 94 -2.63 12.58 0.40
C PHE A 94 -2.07 12.17 -0.95
N LEU A 95 -0.90 11.54 -0.96
CA LEU A 95 -0.26 10.97 -2.14
C LEU A 95 -0.38 9.45 -2.04
N CYS A 96 -1.16 8.83 -2.92
CA CYS A 96 -1.51 7.43 -2.79
C CYS A 96 -1.07 6.61 -4.00
N ALA A 97 -0.44 5.47 -3.75
CA ALA A 97 -0.02 4.50 -4.77
C ALA A 97 0.11 3.11 -4.17
N THR A 98 0.10 2.04 -4.98
CA THR A 98 0.43 0.69 -4.46
C THR A 98 1.90 0.64 -3.98
N GLY A 99 2.80 1.26 -4.76
CA GLY A 99 4.23 1.35 -4.42
C GLY A 99 5.03 0.07 -4.63
N TRP A 100 4.64 -0.77 -5.59
CA TRP A 100 5.28 -2.04 -5.98
C TRP A 100 6.80 -2.04 -5.86
N THR A 101 7.40 -3.18 -5.51
CA THR A 101 8.87 -3.35 -5.40
C THR A 101 9.65 -3.10 -6.71
N SER A 102 10.86 -2.54 -6.59
CA SER A 102 11.86 -2.47 -7.68
C SER A 102 12.70 -3.75 -7.84
N LEU A 103 12.60 -4.68 -6.90
CA LEU A 103 13.43 -5.88 -6.75
C LEU A 103 14.94 -5.60 -6.63
N ALA A 104 15.37 -4.35 -6.60
CA ALA A 104 16.78 -3.96 -6.54
C ALA A 104 17.26 -3.66 -5.11
N ALA A 105 16.36 -3.67 -4.13
CA ALA A 105 16.61 -3.13 -2.79
C ALA A 105 17.74 -3.84 -2.02
N THR A 106 18.09 -5.09 -2.38
CA THR A 106 19.18 -5.87 -1.77
C THR A 106 20.44 -5.99 -2.65
N GLY A 107 20.51 -5.27 -3.77
CA GLY A 107 21.73 -5.12 -4.58
C GLY A 107 21.92 -6.14 -5.71
N ASP A 108 21.14 -7.23 -5.76
CA ASP A 108 21.14 -8.20 -6.87
C ASP A 108 19.73 -8.36 -7.46
N PRO A 109 19.33 -7.47 -8.39
CA PRO A 109 17.99 -7.50 -8.98
C PRO A 109 17.75 -8.73 -9.86
N VAL A 110 18.79 -9.38 -10.39
CA VAL A 110 18.64 -10.56 -11.24
C VAL A 110 18.24 -11.76 -10.38
N ALA A 111 18.99 -12.01 -9.29
CA ALA A 111 18.65 -13.06 -8.35
C ALA A 111 17.30 -12.80 -7.66
N ALA A 112 17.05 -11.55 -7.23
CA ALA A 112 15.78 -11.16 -6.63
C ALA A 112 14.59 -11.39 -7.57
N SER A 113 14.71 -11.01 -8.84
CA SER A 113 13.67 -11.25 -9.85
C SER A 113 13.40 -12.73 -10.07
N TRP A 114 14.44 -13.56 -10.08
CA TRP A 114 14.29 -15.00 -10.22
C TRP A 114 13.61 -15.61 -8.98
N CYS A 115 14.06 -15.28 -7.77
CA CYS A 115 13.47 -15.77 -6.53
C CYS A 115 12.01 -15.33 -6.41
N ALA A 116 11.73 -14.04 -6.59
CA ALA A 116 10.38 -13.46 -6.52
C ALA A 116 9.42 -14.16 -7.50
N ARG A 117 9.81 -14.31 -8.76
CA ARG A 117 8.98 -14.95 -9.81
C ARG A 117 8.60 -16.39 -9.48
N ASN A 118 9.47 -17.13 -8.82
CA ASN A 118 9.25 -18.54 -8.51
C ASN A 118 8.51 -18.74 -7.16
N SER A 119 8.70 -17.82 -6.22
CA SER A 119 8.20 -17.96 -4.84
C SER A 119 6.90 -17.21 -4.57
N LEU A 120 6.70 -16.02 -5.14
CA LEU A 120 5.55 -15.18 -4.80
C LEU A 120 4.28 -15.55 -5.58
N ASN A 121 3.15 -15.47 -4.88
CA ASN A 121 1.83 -15.73 -5.48
C ASN A 121 1.45 -14.68 -6.52
N ASP A 122 1.96 -13.46 -6.42
CA ASP A 122 1.73 -12.35 -7.36
C ASP A 122 1.95 -12.79 -8.81
N PHE A 123 3.09 -13.43 -9.10
CA PHE A 123 3.44 -13.90 -10.45
C PHE A 123 2.63 -15.11 -10.93
N ARG A 124 1.87 -15.76 -10.03
CA ARG A 124 0.96 -16.87 -10.34
C ARG A 124 -0.48 -16.40 -10.48
N ALA A 125 -0.92 -15.46 -9.65
CA ALA A 125 -2.30 -15.04 -9.49
C ALA A 125 -2.67 -13.80 -10.31
N ILE A 126 -1.70 -12.93 -10.63
CA ILE A 126 -1.94 -11.66 -11.33
C ILE A 126 -1.73 -11.83 -12.84
N ARG A 127 -2.57 -11.16 -13.63
CA ARG A 127 -2.40 -11.02 -15.08
C ARG A 127 -2.11 -9.58 -15.47
N VAL A 128 -1.59 -9.39 -16.66
CA VAL A 128 -1.22 -8.07 -17.21
C VAL A 128 -1.41 -8.07 -18.73
N GLY A 129 -1.70 -6.89 -19.27
CA GLY A 129 -1.92 -6.64 -20.69
C GLY A 129 -3.24 -7.21 -21.21
N GLU A 130 -3.53 -6.90 -22.47
CA GLU A 130 -4.76 -7.33 -23.15
C GLU A 130 -4.86 -8.84 -23.32
N GLN A 131 -3.72 -9.53 -23.46
CA GLN A 131 -3.68 -10.99 -23.61
C GLN A 131 -3.74 -11.75 -22.28
N TYR A 132 -3.88 -11.05 -21.14
CA TYR A 132 -3.90 -11.67 -19.81
C TYR A 132 -2.73 -12.63 -19.60
N ARG A 133 -1.52 -12.20 -19.95
CA ARG A 133 -0.31 -12.99 -19.65
C ARG A 133 -0.03 -12.94 -18.15
N ARG A 134 0.74 -13.89 -17.63
CA ARG A 134 1.25 -13.81 -16.26
C ARG A 134 2.13 -12.57 -16.08
N LEU A 135 2.02 -11.99 -14.89
CA LEU A 135 2.90 -10.91 -14.42
C LEU A 135 4.37 -11.37 -14.50
N ARG A 136 5.27 -10.44 -14.81
CA ARG A 136 6.72 -10.62 -14.84
C ARG A 136 7.39 -9.57 -13.95
N PRO A 137 8.60 -9.84 -13.42
CA PRO A 137 9.35 -8.86 -12.63
C PRO A 137 9.43 -7.47 -13.28
N ASP A 138 9.73 -7.41 -14.57
CA ASP A 138 9.83 -6.15 -15.32
C ASP A 138 8.56 -5.29 -15.26
N ASP A 139 7.38 -5.90 -15.15
CA ASP A 139 6.11 -5.17 -15.02
C ASP A 139 6.04 -4.43 -13.68
N LEU A 140 6.51 -5.06 -12.60
CA LEU A 140 6.54 -4.42 -11.27
C LEU A 140 7.65 -3.37 -11.19
N ILE A 141 8.81 -3.64 -11.78
CA ILE A 141 9.95 -2.71 -11.82
C ILE A 141 9.57 -1.43 -12.57
N ALA A 142 8.86 -1.54 -13.70
CA ALA A 142 8.36 -0.38 -14.44
C ALA A 142 7.39 0.45 -13.59
N ARG A 143 6.42 -0.20 -12.94
CA ARG A 143 5.44 0.45 -12.06
C ARG A 143 6.08 1.12 -10.85
N ASN A 144 7.07 0.48 -10.23
CA ASN A 144 7.85 1.06 -9.15
C ASN A 144 8.50 2.38 -9.57
N ARG A 145 9.16 2.38 -10.74
CA ARG A 145 9.84 3.56 -11.27
C ARG A 145 8.85 4.69 -11.52
N GLU A 146 7.74 4.39 -12.19
CA GLU A 146 6.67 5.35 -12.43
C GLU A 146 6.14 5.97 -11.13
N THR A 147 5.86 5.15 -10.11
CA THR A 147 5.41 5.63 -8.80
C THR A 147 6.47 6.47 -8.10
N LYS A 148 7.73 6.06 -8.11
CA LYS A 148 8.80 6.81 -7.46
C LYS A 148 9.02 8.17 -8.12
N GLU A 149 9.10 8.22 -9.45
CA GLU A 149 9.24 9.46 -10.22
C GLU A 149 8.04 10.38 -10.00
N TRP A 150 6.83 9.81 -9.94
CA TRP A 150 5.62 10.57 -9.63
C TRP A 150 5.66 11.15 -8.20
N LEU A 151 6.05 10.36 -7.20
CA LEU A 151 6.20 10.83 -5.81
C LEU A 151 7.22 11.96 -5.72
N GLU A 152 8.41 11.81 -6.30
CA GLU A 152 9.45 12.85 -6.36
C GLU A 152 8.89 14.14 -6.98
N GLY A 153 8.16 14.00 -8.10
CA GLY A 153 7.49 15.11 -8.77
C GLY A 153 6.49 15.83 -7.87
N GLN A 154 5.55 15.11 -7.24
CA GLN A 154 4.52 15.73 -6.38
C GLN A 154 5.12 16.33 -5.11
N LEU A 155 6.08 15.66 -4.48
CA LEU A 155 6.73 16.12 -3.25
C LEU A 155 7.61 17.35 -3.49
N SER A 156 8.13 17.55 -4.70
CA SER A 156 8.88 18.76 -5.08
C SER A 156 8.02 20.03 -5.19
N LEU A 157 6.71 19.89 -5.39
CA LEU A 157 5.81 21.04 -5.51
C LEU A 157 5.69 21.76 -4.15
N PRO A 158 5.47 23.08 -4.11
CA PRO A 158 5.17 23.76 -2.85
C PRO A 158 3.76 23.35 -2.36
N PHE A 159 3.62 23.03 -1.09
CA PHE A 159 2.33 22.79 -0.45
C PHE A 159 2.29 23.39 0.95
N ASN A 160 1.31 24.26 1.22
CA ASN A 160 1.13 24.91 2.51
C ASN A 160 0.15 24.13 3.37
N GLY A 161 0.58 22.95 3.81
CA GLY A 161 -0.20 22.04 4.65
C GLY A 161 0.61 20.82 5.07
N LYS A 162 -0.09 19.77 5.47
CA LYS A 162 0.48 18.48 5.87
C LYS A 162 0.50 17.50 4.71
N ARG A 163 1.57 16.72 4.58
CA ARG A 163 1.69 15.67 3.56
C ARG A 163 1.63 14.28 4.16
N VAL A 164 0.68 13.49 3.67
CA VAL A 164 0.53 12.09 4.00
C VAL A 164 0.81 11.28 2.75
N VAL A 165 1.79 10.39 2.80
CA VAL A 165 2.02 9.40 1.74
C VAL A 165 1.38 8.09 2.17
N VAL A 166 0.60 7.46 1.30
CA VAL A 166 -0.01 6.14 1.53
C VAL A 166 0.48 5.21 0.44
N THR A 167 1.26 4.20 0.84
CA THR A 167 1.62 3.09 -0.03
C THR A 167 1.12 1.78 0.54
N HIS A 168 1.11 0.70 -0.24
CA HIS A 168 0.95 -0.61 0.36
C HIS A 168 2.32 -1.19 0.72
N TYR A 169 3.23 -1.24 -0.26
CA TYR A 169 4.61 -1.65 -0.02
C TYR A 169 5.35 -0.61 0.83
N PRO A 170 6.21 -1.05 1.77
CA PRO A 170 7.02 -0.14 2.57
C PRO A 170 8.05 0.60 1.69
N PRO A 171 8.33 1.87 1.97
CA PRO A 171 9.32 2.65 1.22
C PRO A 171 10.77 2.34 1.58
N LEU A 172 11.00 1.77 2.77
CA LEU A 172 12.33 1.51 3.31
C LEU A 172 12.48 0.03 3.69
N MET A 173 13.62 -0.57 3.32
CA MET A 173 13.93 -1.96 3.66
C MET A 173 14.03 -2.23 5.15
N LYS A 174 14.21 -1.20 6.00
CA LYS A 174 14.22 -1.37 7.45
C LYS A 174 12.90 -1.92 8.01
N PHE A 175 11.78 -1.72 7.29
CA PHE A 175 10.46 -2.22 7.66
C PHE A 175 10.20 -3.63 7.14
N VAL A 176 11.13 -4.19 6.37
CA VAL A 176 11.03 -5.54 5.82
C VAL A 176 11.82 -6.48 6.71
N SER A 177 11.08 -7.33 7.42
CA SER A 177 11.62 -8.33 8.32
C SER A 177 12.67 -9.24 7.67
N ASP A 178 13.59 -9.73 8.48
CA ASP A 178 14.69 -10.61 8.07
C ASP A 178 14.41 -12.08 8.49
N GLN A 179 13.15 -12.52 8.49
CA GLN A 179 12.74 -13.83 9.06
C GLN A 179 13.24 -15.07 8.29
N GLY A 180 14.53 -15.12 7.95
CA GLY A 180 15.17 -16.27 7.32
C GLY A 180 14.76 -16.50 5.85
N ALA A 181 14.02 -15.57 5.25
CA ALA A 181 13.79 -15.57 3.82
C ALA A 181 15.12 -15.39 3.07
N ASP A 182 15.24 -16.01 1.90
CA ASP A 182 16.32 -15.77 0.98
C ASP A 182 16.56 -14.24 0.87
N PRO A 183 17.79 -13.73 1.09
CA PRO A 183 18.10 -12.31 1.02
C PRO A 183 17.65 -11.65 -0.30
N HIS A 184 17.60 -12.42 -1.39
CA HIS A 184 17.09 -11.96 -2.67
C HIS A 184 15.57 -11.85 -2.71
N LEU A 185 14.85 -12.73 -2.01
CA LEU A 185 13.39 -12.66 -1.90
C LEU A 185 12.95 -11.47 -1.03
N ARG A 186 13.75 -11.05 -0.04
CA ARG A 186 13.46 -9.86 0.77
C ARG A 186 13.26 -8.59 -0.07
N ALA A 187 14.02 -8.44 -1.16
CA ALA A 187 13.86 -7.30 -2.07
C ALA A 187 12.46 -7.21 -2.67
N ALA A 188 11.69 -8.31 -2.70
CA ALA A 188 10.34 -8.33 -3.24
C ALA A 188 9.28 -7.75 -2.30
N TYR A 189 9.59 -7.52 -1.03
CA TYR A 189 8.64 -7.06 -0.01
C TYR A 189 8.78 -5.59 0.35
N GLY A 190 9.66 -4.84 -0.32
CA GLY A 190 9.84 -3.42 -0.02
C GLY A 190 10.73 -2.69 -0.99
N ASN A 191 11.02 -1.44 -0.65
CA ASN A 191 11.75 -0.51 -1.48
C ASN A 191 12.98 0.07 -0.75
N ASN A 192 13.86 0.66 -1.56
CA ASN A 192 14.98 1.49 -1.11
C ASN A 192 14.74 2.91 -1.64
N TRP A 193 13.76 3.59 -1.05
CA TRP A 193 13.37 4.95 -1.40
C TRP A 193 13.87 5.98 -0.40
N ASP A 194 15.01 5.74 0.23
CA ASP A 194 15.62 6.61 1.24
C ASP A 194 15.72 8.08 0.80
N GLY A 195 15.98 8.34 -0.49
CA GLY A 195 16.03 9.71 -1.04
C GLY A 195 14.70 10.47 -1.00
N LEU A 196 13.55 9.81 -0.81
CA LEU A 196 12.27 10.50 -0.62
C LEU A 196 12.19 11.20 0.75
N MET A 197 13.05 10.82 1.70
CA MET A 197 13.11 11.44 3.03
C MET A 197 13.68 12.86 3.00
N ASP A 198 14.28 13.29 1.89
CA ASP A 198 14.76 14.66 1.70
C ASP A 198 13.62 15.66 1.46
N PHE A 199 12.41 15.16 1.16
CA PHE A 199 11.22 15.98 0.96
C PHE A 199 10.40 16.12 2.24
N LYS A 200 9.55 17.16 2.30
CA LYS A 200 8.60 17.34 3.39
C LYS A 200 7.49 16.28 3.32
N ILE A 201 7.53 15.32 4.24
CA ILE A 201 6.48 14.31 4.48
C ILE A 201 6.20 14.32 5.99
N ASP A 202 4.95 14.53 6.38
CA ASP A 202 4.57 14.55 7.80
C ASP A 202 4.23 13.14 8.32
N LEU A 203 3.65 12.31 7.46
CA LEU A 203 3.25 10.94 7.78
C LEU A 203 3.36 10.04 6.54
N TRP A 204 3.87 8.83 6.72
CA TRP A 204 3.85 7.76 5.73
C TRP A 204 3.09 6.56 6.29
N ILE A 205 2.03 6.15 5.62
CA ILE A 205 1.20 5.00 5.98
C ILE A 205 1.50 3.88 4.99
N PHE A 206 1.74 2.67 5.49
CA PHE A 206 1.96 1.49 4.65
C PHE A 206 1.40 0.19 5.28
N GLY A 207 1.52 -0.93 4.57
CA GLY A 207 1.10 -2.26 5.00
C GLY A 207 2.08 -3.34 4.53
N HIS A 208 1.57 -4.44 3.96
CA HIS A 208 2.28 -5.51 3.24
C HIS A 208 3.19 -6.42 4.08
N THR A 209 3.92 -5.88 5.05
CA THR A 209 4.94 -6.63 5.80
C THR A 209 4.38 -7.43 6.95
N HIS A 210 3.10 -7.23 7.28
CA HIS A 210 2.42 -7.86 8.41
C HIS A 210 3.11 -7.59 9.75
N GLU A 211 3.81 -6.47 9.85
CA GLU A 211 4.40 -5.97 11.09
C GLU A 211 3.87 -4.55 11.36
N ALA A 212 3.29 -4.34 12.54
CA ALA A 212 2.82 -3.04 12.98
C ALA A 212 4.01 -2.13 13.28
N VAL A 213 3.92 -0.90 12.81
CA VAL A 213 4.97 0.12 12.91
C VAL A 213 4.32 1.44 13.35
N ASP A 214 4.97 2.15 14.28
CA ASP A 214 4.66 3.54 14.62
C ASP A 214 5.95 4.20 15.14
N GLU A 215 6.75 4.74 14.23
CA GLU A 215 8.06 5.31 14.56
C GLU A 215 8.40 6.53 13.71
N VAL A 216 9.42 7.29 14.11
CA VAL A 216 9.91 8.44 13.35
C VAL A 216 11.30 8.15 12.80
N VAL A 217 11.47 8.33 11.49
CA VAL A 217 12.74 8.14 10.77
C VAL A 217 12.98 9.37 9.91
N ASN A 218 14.16 9.99 10.06
CA ASN A 218 14.53 11.20 9.32
C ASN A 218 13.47 12.33 9.37
N GLY A 219 12.76 12.46 10.49
CA GLY A 219 11.72 13.46 10.68
C GLY A 219 10.34 13.10 10.11
N VAL A 220 10.20 11.97 9.43
CA VAL A 220 8.93 11.44 8.91
C VAL A 220 8.38 10.41 9.89
N ARG A 221 7.09 10.51 10.25
CA ARG A 221 6.41 9.46 11.02
C ARG A 221 5.96 8.35 10.08
N PHE A 222 6.30 7.12 10.38
CA PHE A 222 5.90 5.92 9.66
C PHE A 222 4.89 5.14 10.47
N VAL A 223 3.77 4.77 9.86
CA VAL A 223 2.73 3.97 10.49
C VAL A 223 2.33 2.80 9.59
N SER A 224 2.34 1.60 10.14
CA SER A 224 1.77 0.39 9.54
C SER A 224 0.86 -0.26 10.57
N ASN A 225 -0.36 -0.63 10.18
CA ASN A 225 -1.32 -1.28 11.06
C ASN A 225 -1.99 -2.47 10.36
N PRO A 226 -1.20 -3.51 10.02
CA PRO A 226 -1.66 -4.63 9.23
C PRO A 226 -2.38 -5.63 10.11
N ARG A 227 -3.55 -6.13 9.69
CA ARG A 227 -4.19 -7.27 10.39
C ARG A 227 -3.46 -8.58 10.10
N GLY A 228 -3.05 -8.78 8.85
CA GLY A 228 -2.39 -9.99 8.39
C GLY A 228 -3.33 -11.19 8.28
N TYR A 229 -2.76 -12.37 8.10
CA TYR A 229 -3.51 -13.63 8.01
C TYR A 229 -4.10 -14.03 9.37
N PRO A 230 -5.19 -14.83 9.42
CA PRO A 230 -5.92 -15.13 10.66
C PRO A 230 -5.12 -15.71 11.83
N THR A 231 -3.95 -16.29 11.57
CA THR A 231 -3.09 -16.92 12.58
C THR A 231 -1.85 -16.09 12.94
N GLU A 232 -1.69 -14.92 12.34
CA GLU A 232 -0.51 -14.08 12.54
C GLU A 232 -0.70 -13.10 13.71
N GLU A 233 0.39 -12.85 14.42
CA GLU A 233 0.47 -11.81 15.44
C GLU A 233 1.26 -10.63 14.88
N THR A 234 0.55 -9.67 14.29
CA THR A 234 1.16 -8.53 13.58
C THR A 234 1.33 -7.29 14.45
N GLY A 235 0.68 -7.24 15.62
CA GLY A 235 0.53 -6.02 16.43
C GLY A 235 -0.64 -5.13 16.01
N PHE A 236 -1.55 -5.63 15.18
CA PHE A 236 -2.75 -4.93 14.72
C PHE A 236 -3.57 -4.31 15.86
N ARG A 237 -3.93 -3.04 15.71
CA ARG A 237 -4.84 -2.31 16.60
C ARG A 237 -6.08 -1.88 15.82
N PRO A 238 -7.24 -2.53 16.00
CA PRO A 238 -8.43 -2.27 15.17
C PRO A 238 -9.00 -0.85 15.37
N ASP A 239 -8.67 -0.19 16.47
CA ASP A 239 -9.10 1.15 16.87
C ASP A 239 -8.00 2.21 16.70
N LEU A 240 -6.93 1.92 15.95
CA LEU A 240 -5.81 2.84 15.77
C LEU A 240 -6.23 4.12 15.05
N VAL A 241 -6.28 5.22 15.80
CA VAL A 241 -6.43 6.57 15.26
C VAL A 241 -5.14 7.36 15.47
N VAL A 242 -4.62 7.98 14.41
CA VAL A 242 -3.45 8.87 14.47
C VAL A 242 -3.81 10.28 14.07
N SER A 243 -3.06 11.25 14.60
CA SER A 243 -3.16 12.65 14.18
C SER A 243 -2.05 13.01 13.20
N VAL A 244 -2.41 13.80 12.20
CA VAL A 244 -1.49 14.55 11.32
C VAL A 244 -1.74 16.05 11.43
#